data_AF-A0A1H7VVP0-F1
#
_entry.id   AF-A0A1H7VVP0-F1
#
_cell.length_a   1.000
_cell.length_b   1.000
_cell.length_c   1.000
_cell.angle_alpha   90.00
_cell.angle_beta   90.00
_cell.angle_gamma   90.00
#
_symmetry.space_group_name_H-M   'P 1'
#
loop_
_entity.id
_entity.type
_entity.pdbx_description
1 polymer ?
#
loop_
_entity_poly.entity_id
_entity_poly.type
_entity_poly.pdbx_seq_one_letter_code
_entity_poly.pdbx_strand_id
1 'polypeptide(L)'
;MNRTGSLAAATLGLLVLGGLARWQWPGASPALDCEPAAVRMAGGVARCGEGAVPTGAQAVALGLKLDLNTASEAELAQLSGVGRSLARKLVEAREAQGRFTSWDEVDAVSGVGPGKLETLRATTELREPPPSGGVW
;
A
#
# COMPACT_ATOMS: atom_id res chain seq x y z
N MET A 1 -20.70 -61.91 37.58
CA MET A 1 -19.40 -61.27 37.86
C MET A 1 -18.65 -61.04 36.55
N ASN A 2 -18.42 -59.76 36.20
CA ASN A 2 -17.15 -59.13 35.75
C ASN A 2 -16.31 -59.93 34.72
N ARG A 3 -15.84 -59.44 33.55
CA ARG A 3 -15.45 -58.09 33.11
C ARG A 3 -15.42 -58.06 31.58
N THR A 4 -16.03 -57.05 30.97
CA THR A 4 -15.79 -56.61 29.59
C THR A 4 -14.38 -56.02 29.51
N GLY A 5 -13.51 -56.60 28.68
CA GLY A 5 -12.16 -56.11 28.42
C GLY A 5 -11.97 -55.73 26.95
N SER A 6 -11.75 -54.44 26.73
CA SER A 6 -10.91 -53.74 25.74
C SER A 6 -10.65 -54.45 24.39
N LEU A 7 -10.84 -53.81 23.23
CA LEU A 7 -10.03 -52.68 22.76
C LEU A 7 -10.82 -51.87 21.74
N ALA A 8 -11.29 -50.67 22.13
CA ALA A 8 -11.68 -49.64 21.18
C ALA A 8 -10.45 -48.80 20.86
N ALA A 9 -10.19 -48.63 19.56
CA ALA A 9 -9.14 -47.79 19.01
C ALA A 9 -9.27 -46.35 19.53
N ALA A 10 -8.21 -45.83 20.17
CA ALA A 10 -8.12 -44.43 20.52
C ALA A 10 -7.22 -43.69 19.52
N THR A 11 -7.77 -43.42 18.35
CA THR A 11 -7.21 -42.46 17.38
C THR A 11 -7.66 -41.05 17.76
N LEU A 12 -7.07 -40.42 18.76
CA LEU A 12 -7.32 -39.00 19.05
C LEU A 12 -6.05 -38.34 19.62
N GLY A 13 -5.12 -38.03 18.72
CA GLY A 13 -3.86 -37.35 19.04
C GLY A 13 -3.51 -36.18 18.11
N LEU A 14 -4.50 -35.54 17.47
CA LEU A 14 -4.25 -34.55 16.41
C LEU A 14 -5.19 -33.32 16.41
N LEU A 15 -5.78 -32.95 17.55
CA LEU A 15 -6.64 -31.74 17.66
C LEU A 15 -6.25 -30.77 18.78
N VAL A 16 -4.97 -30.72 19.19
CA VAL A 16 -4.50 -29.70 20.16
C VAL A 16 -3.51 -28.70 19.54
N LEU A 17 -2.81 -29.06 18.45
CA LEU A 17 -1.80 -28.17 17.83
C LEU A 17 -2.37 -27.08 16.90
N GLY A 18 -3.66 -27.14 16.52
CA GLY A 18 -4.30 -26.11 15.70
C GLY A 18 -4.96 -24.97 16.49
N GLY A 19 -5.11 -25.12 17.82
CA GLY A 19 -5.83 -24.16 18.67
C GLY A 19 -4.96 -23.00 19.15
N LEU A 20 -3.65 -23.22 19.35
CA LEU A 20 -2.73 -22.20 19.89
C LEU A 20 -2.10 -21.30 18.80
N ALA A 21 -2.16 -21.69 17.53
CA ALA A 21 -1.58 -20.91 16.42
C ALA A 21 -2.42 -19.69 16.01
N ARG A 22 -3.56 -19.44 16.67
CA ARG A 22 -4.56 -18.44 16.25
C ARG A 22 -4.52 -17.13 17.05
N TRP A 23 -3.62 -16.97 18.02
CA TRP A 23 -3.76 -15.91 19.03
C TRP A 23 -2.56 -14.97 19.23
N GLN A 24 -1.50 -15.08 18.43
CA GLN A 24 -0.34 -14.19 18.62
C GLN A 24 0.26 -13.60 17.35
N TRP A 25 -0.45 -13.56 16.22
CA TRP A 25 -0.02 -12.61 15.21
C TRP A 25 -0.40 -11.21 15.69
N PRO A 26 0.57 -10.33 16.01
CA PRO A 26 0.25 -8.92 16.12
C PRO A 26 -0.35 -8.53 14.77
N GLY A 27 -1.59 -8.04 14.78
CA GLY A 27 -2.19 -7.50 13.57
C GLY A 27 -1.21 -6.52 12.94
N ALA A 28 -1.14 -6.48 11.61
CA ALA A 28 -0.39 -5.48 10.85
C ALA A 28 -1.02 -4.10 11.07
N SER A 29 -0.99 -3.63 12.31
CA SER A 29 -1.45 -2.33 12.71
C SER A 29 -0.46 -1.34 12.10
N PRO A 30 -0.96 -0.25 11.49
CA PRO A 30 -0.08 0.77 10.95
C PRO A 30 0.88 1.23 12.04
N ALA A 31 2.15 1.45 11.69
CA ALA A 31 3.18 1.87 12.65
C ALA A 31 2.90 3.25 13.28
N LEU A 32 1.91 3.97 12.75
CA LEU A 32 1.45 5.27 13.22
C LEU A 32 -0.07 5.23 13.44
N ASP A 33 -0.53 5.81 14.55
CA ASP A 33 -1.95 5.85 14.93
C ASP A 33 -2.77 6.95 14.20
N CYS A 34 -2.17 7.65 13.23
CA CYS A 34 -2.82 8.73 12.48
C CYS A 34 -3.16 8.33 11.04
N GLU A 35 -4.05 9.13 10.44
CA GLU A 35 -4.41 8.97 9.03
C GLU A 35 -3.18 9.19 8.12
N PRO A 36 -3.05 8.46 7.00
CA PRO A 36 -1.89 8.57 6.09
C PRO A 36 -1.55 9.99 5.64
N ALA A 37 -2.55 10.85 5.49
CA ALA A 37 -2.37 12.27 5.12
C ALA A 37 -1.74 13.13 6.23
N ALA A 38 -1.80 12.70 7.50
CA ALA A 38 -1.25 13.40 8.65
C ALA A 38 0.22 13.02 8.96
N VAL A 39 0.81 12.10 8.19
CA VAL A 39 2.19 11.66 8.37
C VAL A 39 3.15 12.73 7.88
N ARG A 40 4.13 13.09 8.73
CA ARG A 40 5.21 14.03 8.43
C ARG A 40 6.57 13.48 8.84
N MET A 41 7.60 14.02 8.21
CA MET A 41 9.00 13.76 8.55
C MET A 41 9.55 14.88 9.43
N ALA A 42 10.19 14.53 10.55
CA ALA A 42 10.97 15.46 11.35
C ALA A 42 12.19 14.76 11.93
N GLY A 43 13.37 15.35 11.79
CA GLY A 43 14.61 14.74 12.31
C GLY A 43 14.90 13.34 11.75
N GLY A 44 14.43 13.04 10.54
CA GLY A 44 14.61 11.72 9.91
C GLY A 44 13.64 10.63 10.36
N VAL A 45 12.71 10.92 11.27
CA VAL A 45 11.67 9.98 11.71
C VAL A 45 10.30 10.40 11.21
N ALA A 46 9.47 9.39 10.88
CA ALA A 46 8.07 9.60 10.55
C ALA A 46 7.27 9.77 11.85
N ARG A 47 6.44 10.82 11.91
CA ARG A 47 5.55 11.12 13.03
C ARG A 47 4.22 11.67 12.53
N CYS A 48 3.22 11.64 13.37
CA CYS A 48 1.95 12.32 13.12
C CYS A 48 2.07 13.82 13.43
N GLY A 49 1.42 14.67 12.62
CA GLY A 49 1.24 16.09 12.93
C GLY A 49 2.20 17.02 12.19
N GLU A 50 3.06 17.73 12.91
CA GLU A 50 3.94 18.76 12.31
C GLU A 50 5.16 18.16 11.60
N GLY A 51 5.76 18.92 10.69
CA GLY A 51 6.97 18.51 9.95
C GLY A 51 6.80 18.55 8.44
N ALA A 52 7.83 18.10 7.73
CA ALA A 52 7.86 18.10 6.27
C ALA A 52 6.97 16.99 5.70
N VAL A 53 6.35 17.25 4.54
CA VAL A 53 5.67 16.19 3.78
C VAL A 53 6.72 15.15 3.37
N PRO A 54 6.47 13.84 3.54
CA PRO A 54 7.41 12.81 3.11
C PRO A 54 7.66 12.92 1.60
N THR A 55 8.91 12.72 1.19
CA THR A 55 9.25 12.51 -0.22
C THR A 55 8.58 11.23 -0.73
N GLY A 56 8.45 11.03 -2.04
CA GLY A 56 7.81 9.81 -2.53
C GLY A 56 8.60 8.55 -2.16
N ALA A 57 9.93 8.61 -2.09
CA ALA A 57 10.73 7.48 -1.57
C ALA A 57 10.41 7.17 -0.10
N GLN A 58 10.23 8.19 0.75
CA GLN A 58 9.83 8.02 2.15
C GLN A 58 8.39 7.50 2.26
N ALA A 59 7.49 8.00 1.42
CA ALA A 59 6.11 7.54 1.35
C ALA A 59 6.02 6.06 0.97
N VAL A 60 6.77 5.62 -0.05
CA VAL A 60 6.84 4.20 -0.44
C VAL A 60 7.39 3.34 0.71
N ALA A 61 8.45 3.78 1.39
CA ALA A 61 9.02 3.05 2.53
C ALA A 61 8.06 2.93 3.72
N LEU A 62 7.15 3.90 3.88
CA LEU A 62 6.10 3.90 4.90
C LEU A 62 4.81 3.22 4.44
N GLY A 63 4.75 2.71 3.21
CA GLY A 63 3.54 2.12 2.63
C GLY A 63 2.42 3.13 2.37
N LEU A 64 2.75 4.42 2.26
CA LEU A 64 1.81 5.48 1.93
C LEU A 64 1.58 5.50 0.41
N LYS A 65 0.37 5.90 0.00
CA LYS A 65 0.04 6.07 -1.41
C LYS A 65 0.81 7.26 -2.01
N LEU A 66 1.29 7.08 -3.23
CA LEU A 66 1.89 8.16 -4.02
C LEU A 66 0.83 8.92 -4.81
N ASP A 67 0.97 10.23 -4.95
CA ASP A 67 0.16 10.98 -5.91
C ASP A 67 0.69 10.76 -7.34
N LEU A 68 -0.12 10.18 -8.21
CA LEU A 68 0.26 9.88 -9.59
C LEU A 68 0.55 11.14 -10.41
N ASN A 69 -0.03 12.28 -10.04
CA ASN A 69 0.16 13.54 -10.75
C ASN A 69 1.50 14.22 -10.39
N THR A 70 2.07 13.94 -9.22
CA THR A 70 3.31 14.57 -8.76
C THR A 70 4.49 13.62 -8.62
N ALA A 71 4.25 12.31 -8.53
CA ALA A 71 5.31 11.32 -8.37
C ALA A 71 6.31 11.36 -9.54
N SER A 72 7.60 11.33 -9.26
CA SER A 72 8.63 11.24 -10.27
C SER A 72 8.64 9.88 -10.97
N GLU A 73 9.27 9.81 -12.16
CA GLU A 73 9.47 8.53 -12.86
C GLU A 73 10.18 7.50 -11.97
N ALA A 74 11.19 7.92 -11.20
CA ALA A 74 11.95 7.05 -10.32
C ALA A 74 11.13 6.50 -9.14
N GLU A 75 10.17 7.27 -8.62
CA GLU A 75 9.25 6.83 -7.57
C GLU A 75 8.21 5.86 -8.12
N LEU A 76 7.64 6.15 -9.29
CA LEU A 76 6.70 5.24 -9.95
C LEU A 76 7.36 3.92 -10.34
N ALA A 77 8.64 3.94 -10.76
CA ALA A 77 9.39 2.74 -11.11
C ALA A 77 9.73 1.83 -9.91
N GLN A 78 9.51 2.29 -8.67
CA GLN A 78 9.66 1.46 -7.46
C GLN A 78 8.39 0.67 -7.13
N LEU A 79 7.26 1.00 -7.76
CA LEU A 79 6.00 0.29 -7.52
C LEU A 79 6.04 -1.11 -8.15
N SER A 80 5.52 -2.09 -7.42
CA SER A 80 5.50 -3.48 -7.88
C SER A 80 4.74 -3.62 -9.20
N GLY A 81 5.40 -4.12 -10.25
CA GLY A 81 4.80 -4.27 -11.58
C GLY A 81 4.83 -3.00 -12.46
N VAL A 82 5.34 -1.87 -11.94
CA VAL A 82 5.59 -0.65 -12.72
C VAL A 82 7.09 -0.52 -12.96
N GLY A 83 7.53 -0.89 -14.16
CA GLY A 83 8.93 -0.71 -14.56
C GLY A 83 9.21 0.70 -15.10
N ARG A 84 10.49 1.06 -15.26
CA ARG A 84 10.95 2.36 -15.83
C ARG A 84 10.21 2.75 -17.11
N SER A 85 10.01 1.81 -18.04
CA SER A 85 9.32 2.10 -19.29
C SER A 85 7.85 2.50 -19.10
N LEU A 86 7.14 1.91 -18.13
CA LEU A 86 5.77 2.27 -17.84
C LEU A 86 5.70 3.57 -17.05
N ALA A 87 6.59 3.73 -16.05
CA ALA A 87 6.72 4.96 -15.28
C ALA A 87 6.92 6.17 -16.21
N ARG A 88 7.84 6.06 -17.19
CA ARG A 88 8.06 7.13 -18.16
C ARG A 88 6.81 7.47 -18.97
N LYS A 89 6.09 6.46 -19.47
CA LYS A 89 4.84 6.67 -20.22
C LYS A 89 3.76 7.34 -19.38
N LEU A 90 3.67 7.03 -18.09
CA LEU A 90 2.71 7.68 -17.17
C LEU A 90 3.05 9.16 -17.00
N VAL A 91 4.34 9.50 -16.85
CA VAL A 91 4.81 10.88 -16.78
C VAL A 91 4.55 11.63 -18.08
N GLU A 92 4.93 11.05 -19.23
CA GLU A 92 4.67 11.63 -20.56
C GLU A 92 3.16 11.86 -20.78
N ALA A 93 2.32 10.89 -20.40
CA ALA A 93 0.86 10.99 -20.56
C ALA A 93 0.25 12.11 -19.71
N ARG A 94 0.63 12.25 -18.43
CA ARG A 94 0.13 13.36 -17.60
C ARG A 94 0.65 14.71 -18.08
N GLU A 95 1.88 14.79 -18.61
CA GLU A 95 2.43 16.05 -19.13
C GLU A 95 1.70 16.48 -20.40
N ALA A 96 1.38 15.54 -21.29
CA ALA A 96 0.61 15.82 -22.51
C ALA A 96 -0.84 16.22 -22.21
N GLN A 97 -1.45 15.63 -21.19
CA GLN A 97 -2.82 15.93 -20.77
C GLN A 97 -2.90 17.11 -19.78
N GLY A 98 -1.78 17.52 -19.21
CA GLY A 98 -1.67 18.45 -18.08
C GLY A 98 -1.76 17.75 -16.70
N ARG A 99 -2.74 16.86 -16.50
CA ARG A 99 -2.87 16.01 -15.31
C ARG A 99 -3.88 14.89 -15.54
N PHE A 100 -3.76 13.79 -14.78
CA PHE A 100 -4.84 12.80 -14.66
C PHE A 100 -5.95 13.33 -13.74
N THR A 101 -7.18 13.21 -14.21
CA THR A 101 -8.42 13.55 -13.49
C THR A 101 -9.25 12.30 -13.17
N SER A 102 -9.03 11.20 -13.91
CA SER A 102 -9.73 9.94 -13.68
C SER A 102 -8.82 8.74 -13.89
N TRP A 103 -9.21 7.59 -13.32
CA TRP A 103 -8.49 6.34 -13.51
C TRP A 103 -8.65 5.77 -14.92
N ASP A 104 -9.67 6.19 -15.67
CA ASP A 104 -9.90 5.76 -17.04
C ASP A 104 -8.84 6.36 -17.98
N GLU A 105 -8.40 7.59 -17.71
CA GLU A 105 -7.27 8.21 -18.42
C GLU A 105 -5.95 7.48 -18.13
N VAL A 106 -5.77 6.97 -16.91
CA VAL A 106 -4.60 6.16 -16.54
C VAL A 106 -4.64 4.81 -17.26
N ASP A 107 -5.81 4.18 -17.37
CA ASP A 107 -5.99 2.92 -18.09
C ASP A 107 -5.73 3.07 -19.60
N ALA A 108 -6.00 4.25 -20.17
CA ALA A 108 -5.69 4.56 -21.57
C ALA A 108 -4.18 4.63 -21.88
N VAL A 109 -3.31 4.69 -20.86
CA VAL A 109 -1.85 4.74 -21.06
C VAL A 109 -1.32 3.38 -21.56
N SER A 110 -0.64 3.41 -22.70
CA SER A 110 -0.09 2.20 -23.34
C SER A 110 0.78 1.36 -22.39
N GLY A 111 0.31 0.14 -22.11
CA GLY A 111 1.02 -0.81 -21.24
C GLY A 111 0.57 -0.78 -19.78
N VAL A 112 -0.38 0.09 -19.43
CA VAL A 112 -1.32 -0.15 -18.33
C VAL A 112 -2.33 -1.18 -18.84
N GLY A 113 -2.58 -2.19 -18.01
CA GLY A 113 -3.62 -3.19 -18.24
C GLY A 113 -4.24 -3.52 -16.88
N PRO A 114 -5.25 -4.40 -16.81
CA PRO A 114 -6.10 -4.53 -15.63
C PRO A 114 -5.32 -4.80 -14.34
N GLY A 115 -4.34 -5.71 -14.37
CA GLY A 115 -3.51 -6.00 -13.18
C GLY A 115 -2.58 -4.85 -12.77
N LYS A 116 -2.07 -4.06 -13.74
CA LYS A 116 -1.23 -2.89 -13.43
C LYS A 116 -2.08 -1.72 -12.94
N LEU A 117 -3.28 -1.54 -13.52
CA LEU A 117 -4.23 -0.55 -13.07
C LEU A 117 -4.66 -0.82 -11.62
N GLU A 118 -4.89 -2.09 -11.28
CA GLU A 118 -5.19 -2.51 -9.91
C GLU A 118 -4.05 -2.15 -8.96
N THR A 119 -2.80 -2.50 -9.31
CA THR A 119 -1.64 -2.10 -8.52
C THR A 119 -1.57 -0.58 -8.36
N LEU A 120 -1.71 0.18 -9.45
CA LEU A 120 -1.68 1.64 -9.39
C LEU A 120 -2.79 2.17 -8.46
N ARG A 121 -4.03 1.68 -8.54
CA ARG A 121 -5.11 2.08 -7.62
C ARG A 121 -4.83 1.73 -6.15
N ALA A 122 -4.12 0.62 -5.92
CA ALA A 122 -3.75 0.18 -4.58
C ALA A 122 -2.61 1.02 -3.98
N THR A 123 -1.63 1.42 -4.79
CA THR A 123 -0.41 2.09 -4.31
C THR A 123 -0.35 3.59 -4.60
N THR A 124 -1.24 4.11 -5.44
CA THR A 124 -1.28 5.52 -5.82
C THR A 124 -2.69 6.10 -5.69
N GLU A 125 -2.76 7.42 -5.76
CA GLU A 125 -3.99 8.19 -5.74
C GLU A 125 -3.93 9.35 -6.75
N LEU A 126 -5.09 9.82 -7.16
CA LEU A 126 -5.25 11.00 -8.00
C LEU A 126 -5.66 12.16 -7.09
N ARG A 127 -4.69 12.73 -6.37
CA ARG A 127 -4.99 13.85 -5.49
C ARG A 127 -5.22 15.11 -6.32
N GLU A 128 -6.13 15.96 -5.85
CA GLU A 128 -6.14 17.34 -6.33
C GLU A 128 -4.92 18.09 -5.80
N PRO A 129 -4.29 18.93 -6.63
CA PRO A 129 -3.22 19.78 -6.14
C PRO A 129 -3.77 20.58 -4.96
N PRO A 130 -3.04 20.66 -3.83
CA PRO A 130 -3.48 21.49 -2.72
C PRO A 130 -3.72 22.91 -3.25
N PRO A 131 -4.80 23.60 -2.81
CA PRO A 131 -5.08 24.95 -3.28
C PRO A 131 -3.82 25.80 -3.07
N SER A 132 -3.27 26.30 -4.17
CA SER A 132 -2.12 27.20 -4.18
C SER A 132 -2.59 28.56 -3.65
N GLY A 133 -2.76 28.66 -2.34
CA GLY A 133 -3.36 29.83 -1.70
C GLY A 133 -3.73 29.60 -0.25
N GLY A 134 -2.74 29.69 0.62
CA GLY A 134 -2.92 29.80 2.07
C GLY A 134 -1.75 30.58 2.66
N VAL A 135 -1.68 31.87 2.33
CA VAL A 135 -0.86 32.84 3.06
C VAL A 135 -1.45 32.97 4.46
N TRP A 136 -0.68 32.63 5.49
CA TRP A 136 -0.72 33.26 6.81
C TRP A 136 0.71 33.35 7.33
#